data_AF-A0A5A5TIX0-F1
#
_entry.id   AF-A0A5A5TIX0-F1
#
_cell.length_a   1.000
_cell.length_b   1.000
_cell.length_c   1.000
_cell.angle_alpha   90.00
_cell.angle_beta   90.00
_cell.angle_gamma   90.00
#
_symmetry.space_group_name_H-M   'P 1'
#
loop_
_entity.id
_entity.type
_entity.pdbx_description
1 polymer ?
#
loop_
_entity_poly.entity_id
_entity_poly.type
_entity_poly.pdbx_seq_one_letter_code
_entity_poly.pdbx_strand_id
1 'polypeptide(L)'
;MAIPVSGVNTGLDTWLTINDRPVSFQAGTENLAVEAMEYKQNYVRATVYAPHPVEIFIDQKPLNTYNYGLWLWKPFTYAGLYELRVHVPGSDYPDQVTKVRVVPQYFTQKLYQNMQEDLSNIAADLLFNLVSSVSERVKTVQRLQDASPLQDYRHIRLIIDHMGEVLGALRRDPYRVLSNQTEQREWSDVWQFNGDSQAIGGDTLHIARKVGRHTQTLTLPARWQVPQTVLSYDVYENRLLKQFLKKQLITKLNAIQERAVSEIGKRKIALTHAKRHNFSDVGEQEKGIVALEHVIDECQNMKQRCLQWSNNLFLRSVRGEVSSNKATQVFLKHPHYSRFYKLYLQFQQRLQISLNSQTYITELSLRKMSELYEMWSVFALTRITIDLLKEEGYEASSQHLFYEIDKGNFHFEVRKNIASIVLARDDKRIKIIYEPNYPNYNIHRAEGLVTTNGRSLPQTPDMSIEVYQQNKPAAVCIFDAKYKRVREDDGYFYPLVEDIDKMSNYAANIQYQRYDTISKRFRPSNIVTSAYVLYPGNRVYEEADGKIGGIPLRPNMSLDHQQEVRQKLRDILYEAQVI
;
A
#
# COMPACT_ATOMS: atom_id res chain seq x y z
N MET A 1 54.55 19.75 -4.25
CA MET A 1 53.54 19.71 -3.18
C MET A 1 52.92 21.09 -3.08
N ALA A 2 51.66 21.23 -3.50
CA ALA A 2 50.86 22.43 -3.31
C ALA A 2 49.51 21.95 -2.79
N ILE A 3 49.12 22.43 -1.62
CA ILE A 3 47.79 22.25 -1.04
C ILE A 3 46.84 23.19 -1.81
N PRO A 4 45.70 22.74 -2.34
CA PRO A 4 44.68 23.67 -2.80
C PRO A 4 43.80 24.12 -1.64
N VAL A 5 43.49 25.41 -1.73
CA VAL A 5 42.85 26.29 -0.76
C VAL A 5 41.35 25.98 -0.62
N SER A 6 40.85 26.13 0.60
CA SER A 6 39.45 26.03 0.98
C SER A 6 38.54 27.00 0.22
N GLY A 7 37.47 26.45 -0.36
CA GLY A 7 36.13 27.06 -0.37
C GLY A 7 35.73 27.89 -1.58
N VAL A 8 35.32 27.23 -2.68
CA VAL A 8 34.20 27.63 -3.58
C VAL A 8 33.72 26.36 -4.31
N ASN A 9 32.54 25.82 -3.97
CA ASN A 9 31.78 24.78 -4.69
C ASN A 9 32.58 23.65 -5.39
N THR A 10 33.21 22.75 -4.63
CA THR A 10 33.67 21.46 -5.19
C THR A 10 32.48 20.50 -5.29
N GLY A 11 31.94 20.37 -6.50
CA GLY A 11 30.73 19.62 -6.84
C GLY A 11 30.78 18.13 -6.47
N LEU A 12 30.29 17.82 -5.27
CA LEU A 12 29.94 16.45 -4.85
C LEU A 12 28.69 15.91 -5.57
N ASP A 13 27.94 16.79 -6.25
CA ASP A 13 26.65 16.47 -6.90
C ASP A 13 26.76 16.02 -8.37
N THR A 14 27.96 15.69 -8.86
CA THR A 14 28.17 15.39 -10.29
C THR A 14 29.17 14.27 -10.56
N TRP A 15 29.32 13.26 -9.69
CA TRP A 15 30.22 12.13 -9.98
C TRP A 15 29.80 11.35 -11.24
N LEU A 16 28.50 11.29 -11.52
CA LEU A 16 27.96 10.57 -12.65
C LEU A 16 27.02 11.44 -13.49
N THR A 17 26.92 11.10 -14.77
CA THR A 17 25.78 11.47 -15.61
C THR A 17 25.02 10.21 -16.05
N ILE A 18 23.71 10.35 -16.23
CA ILE A 18 22.86 9.35 -16.90
C ILE A 18 22.22 10.05 -18.10
N ASN A 19 22.36 9.48 -19.30
CA ASN A 19 21.89 10.07 -20.56
C ASN A 19 22.39 11.52 -20.74
N ASP A 20 23.67 11.75 -20.41
CA ASP A 20 24.35 13.05 -20.44
C ASP A 20 23.75 14.13 -19.50
N ARG A 21 22.88 13.73 -18.57
CA ARG A 21 22.33 14.60 -17.51
C ARG A 21 23.00 14.29 -16.16
N PRO A 22 23.35 15.30 -15.34
CA PRO A 22 24.01 15.08 -14.07
C PRO A 22 23.12 14.36 -13.06
N VAL A 23 23.72 13.45 -12.28
CA VAL A 23 23.07 12.75 -11.17
C VAL A 23 23.43 13.44 -9.86
N SER A 24 22.43 13.92 -9.13
CA SER A 24 22.58 14.50 -7.80
C SER A 24 22.54 13.41 -6.72
N PHE A 25 23.48 13.50 -5.77
CA PHE A 25 23.59 12.61 -4.62
C PHE A 25 22.99 13.20 -3.33
N GLN A 26 22.21 14.29 -3.46
CA GLN A 26 21.51 14.89 -2.32
C GLN A 26 20.40 13.98 -1.79
N ALA A 27 20.28 13.92 -0.46
CA ALA A 27 19.26 13.11 0.21
C ALA A 27 17.84 13.52 -0.20
N GLY A 28 17.04 12.56 -0.67
CA GLY A 28 15.65 12.78 -1.09
C GLY A 28 15.47 13.12 -2.58
N THR A 29 16.55 13.31 -3.34
CA THR A 29 16.48 13.54 -4.78
C THR A 29 16.18 12.24 -5.54
N GLU A 30 15.27 12.32 -6.50
CA GLU A 30 14.85 11.17 -7.33
C GLU A 30 15.44 11.18 -8.75
N ASN A 31 16.22 12.21 -9.09
CA ASN A 31 16.91 12.35 -10.37
C ASN A 31 16.02 12.15 -11.62
N LEU A 32 14.73 12.54 -11.56
CA LEU A 32 13.81 12.43 -12.71
C LEU A 32 14.34 13.11 -13.99
N ALA A 33 15.10 14.21 -13.82
CA ALA A 33 15.69 14.97 -14.92
C ALA A 33 16.73 14.20 -15.75
N VAL A 34 17.18 13.01 -15.30
CA VAL A 34 18.08 12.17 -16.10
C VAL A 34 17.37 11.38 -17.20
N GLU A 35 16.04 11.43 -17.23
CA GLU A 35 15.21 10.82 -18.28
C GLU A 35 15.54 9.34 -18.49
N ALA A 36 15.87 8.63 -17.41
CA ALA A 36 16.11 7.20 -17.50
C ALA A 36 14.82 6.49 -17.90
N MET A 37 14.85 5.63 -18.91
CA MET A 37 13.65 4.96 -19.42
C MET A 37 13.75 3.45 -19.38
N GLU A 38 12.60 2.83 -19.09
CA GLU A 38 12.40 1.38 -19.10
C GLU A 38 12.69 0.79 -20.48
N TYR A 39 13.31 -0.39 -20.52
CA TYR A 39 13.68 -1.12 -21.74
C TYR A 39 14.54 -0.37 -22.76
N LYS A 40 15.00 0.86 -22.46
CA LYS A 40 15.99 1.58 -23.25
C LYS A 40 17.37 1.47 -22.62
N GLN A 41 18.40 1.58 -23.46
CA GLN A 41 19.76 1.71 -22.97
C GLN A 41 19.94 3.11 -22.39
N ASN A 42 20.27 3.17 -21.11
CA ASN A 42 20.63 4.40 -20.42
C ASN A 42 22.15 4.41 -20.24
N TYR A 43 22.79 5.51 -20.66
CA TYR A 43 24.24 5.64 -20.64
C TYR A 43 24.66 6.27 -19.32
N VAL A 44 25.39 5.52 -18.49
CA VAL A 44 25.94 6.03 -17.24
C VAL A 44 27.41 6.37 -17.48
N ARG A 45 27.84 7.60 -17.19
CA ARG A 45 29.23 8.04 -17.40
C ARG A 45 29.81 8.65 -16.13
N ALA A 46 31.08 8.34 -15.85
CA ALA A 46 31.85 9.05 -14.85
C ALA A 46 32.22 10.44 -15.37
N THR A 47 32.10 11.46 -14.51
CA THR A 47 32.58 12.79 -14.86
C THR A 47 34.04 12.99 -14.49
N VAL A 48 34.62 14.11 -14.92
CA VAL A 48 35.99 14.50 -14.55
C VAL A 48 36.19 14.71 -13.04
N TYR A 49 35.09 14.83 -12.27
CA TYR A 49 35.12 15.00 -10.82
C TYR A 49 34.96 13.69 -10.05
N ALA A 50 34.69 12.58 -10.75
CA ALA A 50 34.57 11.28 -10.13
C ALA A 50 35.95 10.79 -9.64
N PRO A 51 36.05 10.23 -8.42
CA PRO A 51 37.22 9.46 -8.03
C PRO A 51 37.42 8.26 -8.96
N HIS A 52 38.66 7.78 -9.08
CA HIS A 52 39.00 6.64 -9.93
C HIS A 52 39.83 5.64 -9.13
N PRO A 53 39.51 4.34 -9.16
CA PRO A 53 38.39 3.69 -9.87
C PRO A 53 37.04 3.83 -9.16
N VAL A 54 35.92 3.69 -9.89
CA VAL A 54 34.56 3.63 -9.34
C VAL A 54 33.83 2.37 -9.78
N GLU A 55 33.04 1.81 -8.87
CA GLU A 55 32.09 0.73 -9.10
C GLU A 55 30.67 1.26 -8.91
N ILE A 56 29.77 0.93 -9.83
CA ILE A 56 28.38 1.39 -9.80
C ILE A 56 27.47 0.19 -9.55
N PHE A 57 26.58 0.33 -8.58
CA PHE A 57 25.57 -0.64 -8.24
C PHE A 57 24.19 -0.04 -8.44
N ILE A 58 23.28 -0.81 -9.04
CA ILE A 58 21.86 -0.48 -9.14
C ILE A 58 21.05 -1.57 -8.46
N ASP A 59 20.28 -1.21 -7.42
CA ASP A 59 19.57 -2.15 -6.54
C ASP A 59 20.44 -3.34 -6.12
N GLN A 60 21.65 -3.03 -5.63
CA GLN A 60 22.67 -4.00 -5.21
C GLN A 60 23.29 -4.86 -6.32
N LYS A 61 22.93 -4.67 -7.59
CA LYS A 61 23.56 -5.35 -8.72
C LYS A 61 24.68 -4.50 -9.32
N PRO A 62 25.92 -5.00 -9.44
CA PRO A 62 26.98 -4.27 -10.09
C PRO A 62 26.68 -4.07 -11.57
N LEU A 63 26.91 -2.85 -12.09
CA LEU A 63 26.91 -2.59 -13.52
C LEU A 63 28.25 -2.99 -14.11
N ASN A 64 28.21 -3.84 -15.13
CA ASN A 64 29.41 -4.21 -15.88
C ASN A 64 29.87 -3.02 -16.73
N THR A 65 31.14 -2.67 -16.59
CA THR A 65 31.79 -1.60 -17.37
C THR A 65 31.82 -1.98 -18.85
N TYR A 66 31.25 -1.14 -19.72
CA TYR A 66 31.25 -1.37 -21.17
C TYR A 66 32.56 -0.86 -21.79
N ASN A 67 32.95 0.37 -21.44
CA ASN A 67 34.26 0.98 -21.67
C ASN A 67 34.66 1.71 -20.38
N TYR A 68 35.94 1.89 -20.09
CA TYR A 68 36.36 2.55 -18.85
C TYR A 68 35.70 3.93 -18.70
N GLY A 69 34.96 4.14 -17.60
CA GLY A 69 34.18 5.37 -17.36
C GLY A 69 32.79 5.42 -18.03
N LEU A 70 32.35 4.35 -18.70
CA LEU A 70 31.05 4.21 -19.35
C LEU A 70 30.39 2.86 -19.03
N TRP A 71 29.17 2.92 -18.51
CA TRP A 71 28.32 1.76 -18.24
C TRP A 71 27.03 1.86 -19.04
N LEU A 72 26.51 0.71 -19.44
CA LEU A 72 25.20 0.58 -20.05
C LEU A 72 24.23 0.02 -19.02
N TRP A 73 23.19 0.78 -18.73
CA TRP A 73 22.11 0.35 -17.86
C TRP A 73 20.80 0.24 -18.63
N LYS A 74 20.27 -0.98 -18.72
CA LYS A 74 18.96 -1.24 -19.30
C LYS A 74 18.03 -1.76 -18.19
N PRO A 75 17.16 -0.91 -17.61
CA PRO A 75 16.20 -1.34 -16.61
C PRO A 75 15.14 -2.21 -17.29
N PHE A 76 15.28 -3.52 -17.10
CA PHE A 76 14.35 -4.54 -17.61
C PHE A 76 13.28 -4.93 -16.59
N THR A 77 13.49 -4.58 -15.32
CA THR A 77 12.71 -5.09 -14.20
C THR A 77 11.44 -4.29 -13.98
N TYR A 78 11.49 -2.96 -13.98
CA TYR A 78 10.33 -2.08 -13.83
C TYR A 78 10.64 -0.62 -14.15
N ALA A 79 9.61 0.19 -14.40
CA ALA A 79 9.65 1.65 -14.28
C ALA A 79 9.31 2.07 -12.83
N GLY A 80 10.16 2.88 -12.19
CA GLY A 80 10.04 3.23 -10.77
C GLY A 80 11.31 3.83 -10.18
N LEU A 81 11.44 3.85 -8.85
CA LEU A 81 12.68 4.29 -8.18
C LEU A 81 13.68 3.14 -8.09
N TYR A 82 14.90 3.40 -8.54
CA TYR A 82 16.07 2.54 -8.38
C TYR A 82 17.05 3.18 -7.42
N GLU A 83 17.69 2.39 -6.57
CA GLU A 83 18.81 2.84 -5.74
C GLU A 83 20.10 2.75 -6.57
N LEU A 84 20.75 3.90 -6.77
CA LEU A 84 22.05 4.01 -7.41
C LEU A 84 23.10 4.22 -6.31
N ARG A 85 24.06 3.30 -6.22
CA ARG A 85 25.18 3.37 -5.28
C ARG A 85 26.50 3.40 -6.05
N VAL A 86 27.37 4.34 -5.70
CA VAL A 86 28.72 4.46 -6.26
C VAL A 86 29.73 4.19 -5.16
N HIS A 87 30.59 3.21 -5.39
CA HIS A 87 31.63 2.77 -4.48
C HIS A 87 33.01 3.04 -5.09
N VAL A 88 34.00 3.37 -4.27
CA VAL A 88 35.38 3.66 -4.69
C VAL A 88 36.32 2.64 -4.03
N PRO A 89 36.70 1.57 -4.75
CA PRO A 89 37.49 0.49 -4.18
C PRO A 89 38.84 0.96 -3.61
N GLY A 90 39.18 0.50 -2.41
CA GLY A 90 40.49 0.77 -1.80
C GLY A 90 40.71 2.22 -1.34
N SER A 91 39.64 2.98 -1.14
CA SER A 91 39.68 4.37 -0.64
C SER A 91 38.81 4.56 0.60
N ASP A 92 39.10 5.61 1.37
CA ASP A 92 38.29 6.02 2.53
C ASP A 92 37.06 6.88 2.13
N TYR A 93 36.73 6.97 0.83
CA TYR A 93 35.55 7.71 0.39
C TYR A 93 34.26 6.99 0.78
N PRO A 94 33.27 7.68 1.38
CA PRO A 94 31.99 7.07 1.68
C PRO A 94 31.19 6.80 0.39
N ASP A 95 30.50 5.66 0.38
CA ASP A 95 29.56 5.28 -0.69
C ASP A 95 28.56 6.41 -0.92
N GLN A 96 28.46 6.84 -2.19
CA GLN A 96 27.45 7.81 -2.59
C GLN A 96 26.20 7.07 -3.01
N VAL A 97 25.08 7.33 -2.34
CA VAL A 97 23.79 6.66 -2.58
C VAL A 97 22.75 7.69 -2.95
N THR A 98 22.04 7.45 -4.05
CA THR A 98 20.94 8.30 -4.49
C THR A 98 19.84 7.46 -5.14
N LYS A 99 18.71 8.08 -5.47
CA LYS A 99 17.61 7.43 -6.18
C LYS A 99 17.49 7.96 -7.60
N VAL A 100 17.21 7.05 -8.54
CA VAL A 100 16.95 7.39 -9.94
C VAL A 100 15.56 6.91 -10.32
N ARG A 101 14.71 7.84 -10.75
CA ARG A 101 13.37 7.59 -11.25
C ARG A 101 13.44 7.18 -12.73
N VAL A 102 13.08 5.93 -13.01
CA VAL A 102 12.94 5.38 -14.36
C VAL A 102 11.51 5.58 -14.84
N VAL A 103 11.35 6.23 -16.00
CA VAL A 103 10.07 6.53 -16.62
C VAL A 103 9.58 5.32 -17.43
N PRO A 104 8.26 5.00 -17.40
CA PRO A 104 7.70 3.90 -18.18
C PRO A 104 7.81 4.13 -19.69
N GLN A 105 8.09 3.08 -20.46
CA GLN A 105 8.20 3.20 -21.92
C GLN A 105 6.83 3.34 -22.60
N TYR A 106 5.85 2.52 -22.19
CA TYR A 106 4.59 2.37 -22.92
C TYR A 106 3.48 3.28 -22.41
N PHE A 107 3.64 3.89 -21.24
CA PHE A 107 2.73 4.88 -20.66
C PHE A 107 3.43 6.18 -20.31
N THR A 108 2.75 7.29 -20.53
CA THR A 108 3.18 8.59 -20.04
C THR A 108 3.01 8.66 -18.52
N GLN A 109 3.76 9.54 -17.85
CA GLN A 109 3.61 9.81 -16.41
C GLN A 109 2.15 10.15 -16.04
N LYS A 110 1.45 10.89 -16.91
CA LYS A 110 0.03 11.22 -16.72
C LYS A 110 -0.86 9.98 -16.73
N LEU A 111 -0.65 9.05 -17.67
CA LEU A 111 -1.41 7.80 -17.73
C LEU A 111 -1.12 6.92 -16.52
N TYR A 112 0.11 6.91 -16.02
CA TYR A 112 0.47 6.22 -14.79
C TYR A 112 -0.27 6.78 -13.57
N GLN A 113 -0.30 8.10 -13.40
CA GLN A 113 -1.05 8.75 -12.32
C GLN A 113 -2.55 8.45 -12.41
N ASN A 114 -3.12 8.55 -13.61
CA ASN A 114 -4.52 8.21 -13.84
C ASN A 114 -4.82 6.75 -13.47
N MET A 115 -3.91 5.82 -13.77
CA MET A 115 -4.07 4.41 -13.39
C MET A 115 -4.14 4.22 -11.88
N GLN A 116 -3.32 4.94 -11.12
CA GLN A 116 -3.33 4.86 -9.65
C GLN A 116 -4.63 5.42 -9.05
N GLU A 117 -5.11 6.53 -9.62
CA GLU A 117 -6.39 7.14 -9.24
C GLU A 117 -7.56 6.22 -9.60
N ASP A 118 -7.60 5.73 -10.85
CA ASP A 118 -8.59 4.77 -11.34
C ASP A 118 -8.62 3.51 -10.48
N LEU A 119 -7.45 2.96 -10.12
CA LEU A 119 -7.38 1.74 -9.31
C LEU A 119 -7.94 1.98 -7.90
N SER A 120 -7.70 3.16 -7.32
CA SER A 120 -8.30 3.56 -6.04
C SER A 120 -9.83 3.67 -6.15
N ASN A 121 -10.31 4.31 -7.21
CA ASN A 121 -11.74 4.51 -7.47
C ASN A 121 -12.44 3.20 -7.79
N ILE A 122 -11.88 2.34 -8.65
CA ILE A 122 -12.43 1.03 -9.01
C ILE A 122 -12.41 0.10 -7.80
N ALA A 123 -11.35 0.09 -6.99
CA ALA A 123 -11.33 -0.71 -5.77
C ALA A 123 -12.44 -0.28 -4.79
N ALA A 124 -12.64 1.03 -4.63
CA ALA A 124 -13.74 1.58 -3.84
C ALA A 124 -15.11 1.24 -4.45
N ASP A 125 -15.29 1.43 -5.75
CA ASP A 125 -16.54 1.14 -6.46
C ASP A 125 -16.89 -0.35 -6.40
N LEU A 126 -15.92 -1.25 -6.61
CA LEU A 126 -16.13 -2.70 -6.49
C LEU A 126 -16.46 -3.08 -5.06
N LEU A 127 -15.78 -2.49 -4.09
CA LEU A 127 -16.13 -2.60 -2.68
C LEU A 127 -17.59 -2.24 -2.42
N PHE A 128 -18.03 -1.08 -2.90
CA PHE A 128 -19.40 -0.61 -2.72
C PHE A 128 -20.42 -1.43 -3.53
N ASN A 129 -20.11 -1.80 -4.76
CA ASN A 129 -21.00 -2.48 -5.70
C ASN A 129 -21.20 -3.96 -5.38
N LEU A 130 -20.15 -4.64 -4.89
CA LEU A 130 -20.19 -6.05 -4.53
C LEU A 130 -20.83 -6.22 -3.15
N VAL A 131 -20.34 -5.55 -2.12
CA VAL A 131 -20.85 -5.68 -0.74
C VAL A 131 -22.35 -5.31 -0.62
N SER A 132 -22.90 -4.65 -1.64
CA SER A 132 -24.27 -4.19 -1.64
C SER A 132 -25.38 -5.25 -1.74
N SER A 133 -25.23 -6.52 -2.16
CA SER A 133 -26.45 -7.32 -2.48
C SER A 133 -27.05 -8.24 -1.40
N VAL A 134 -26.33 -8.79 -0.41
CA VAL A 134 -26.98 -9.83 0.47
C VAL A 134 -26.81 -9.64 1.98
N SER A 135 -25.75 -9.02 2.50
CA SER A 135 -25.58 -8.88 3.98
C SER A 135 -25.60 -7.45 4.52
N GLU A 136 -25.36 -6.44 3.68
CA GLU A 136 -25.25 -5.04 4.13
C GLU A 136 -26.28 -4.07 3.57
N ARG A 137 -27.10 -4.45 2.57
CA ARG A 137 -28.17 -3.55 2.07
C ARG A 137 -29.25 -3.24 3.12
N VAL A 138 -29.37 -4.05 4.18
CA VAL A 138 -30.26 -3.76 5.32
C VAL A 138 -29.52 -3.08 6.49
N LYS A 139 -28.17 -3.00 6.50
CA LYS A 139 -27.43 -2.49 7.69
C LYS A 139 -26.31 -1.48 7.44
N THR A 140 -25.76 -1.30 6.24
CA THR A 140 -24.54 -0.48 6.08
C THR A 140 -24.62 0.55 4.95
N VAL A 141 -25.42 0.34 3.90
CA VAL A 141 -25.69 1.42 2.92
C VAL A 141 -26.55 2.53 3.56
N GLN A 142 -27.44 2.16 4.50
CA GLN A 142 -28.08 3.09 5.47
C GLN A 142 -27.13 3.59 6.59
N ARG A 143 -25.84 3.22 6.62
CA ARG A 143 -24.85 3.76 7.59
C ARG A 143 -23.75 4.59 6.94
N LEU A 144 -23.51 4.45 5.64
CA LEU A 144 -22.47 5.25 4.98
C LEU A 144 -22.99 6.58 4.45
N GLN A 145 -24.31 6.70 4.22
CA GLN A 145 -24.98 8.00 4.05
C GLN A 145 -25.66 8.50 5.34
N ASP A 146 -25.82 7.63 6.35
CA ASP A 146 -26.63 7.87 7.57
C ASP A 146 -25.96 7.34 8.87
N ALA A 147 -24.63 7.37 8.99
CA ALA A 147 -23.98 7.17 10.29
C ALA A 147 -24.30 8.37 11.17
N SER A 148 -25.46 8.32 11.82
CA SER A 148 -25.87 9.28 12.83
C SER A 148 -24.70 9.51 13.79
N PRO A 149 -24.39 10.77 14.16
CA PRO A 149 -23.34 11.08 15.14
C PRO A 149 -23.44 10.22 16.41
N LEU A 150 -24.65 9.76 16.76
CA LEU A 150 -24.94 8.84 17.86
C LEU A 150 -24.30 7.45 17.71
N GLN A 151 -24.25 6.89 16.50
CA GLN A 151 -23.63 5.57 16.26
C GLN A 151 -22.10 5.65 16.35
N ASP A 152 -21.51 6.66 15.72
CA ASP A 152 -20.08 6.91 15.83
C ASP A 152 -19.66 7.20 17.28
N TYR A 153 -20.48 7.96 18.01
CA TYR A 153 -20.30 8.19 19.44
C TYR A 153 -20.29 6.89 20.24
N ARG A 154 -21.30 6.01 20.07
CA ARG A 154 -21.37 4.73 20.82
C ARG A 154 -20.12 3.87 20.61
N HIS A 155 -19.60 3.85 19.39
CA HIS A 155 -18.41 3.08 19.08
C HIS A 155 -17.13 3.68 19.66
N ILE A 156 -16.94 5.00 19.54
CA ILE A 156 -15.78 5.67 20.14
C ILE A 156 -15.83 5.58 21.66
N ARG A 157 -17.01 5.69 22.26
CA ARG A 157 -17.21 5.48 23.70
C ARG A 157 -16.72 4.10 24.15
N LEU A 158 -17.11 3.04 23.46
CA LEU A 158 -16.62 1.68 23.76
C LEU A 158 -15.10 1.60 23.69
N ILE A 159 -14.47 2.17 22.65
CA ILE A 159 -13.01 2.17 22.52
C ILE A 159 -12.36 2.93 23.68
N ILE A 160 -12.90 4.09 24.07
CA ILE A 160 -12.39 4.91 25.16
C ILE A 160 -12.55 4.21 26.51
N ASP A 161 -13.66 3.53 26.75
CA ASP A 161 -13.88 2.79 28.00
C ASP A 161 -12.87 1.63 28.14
N HIS A 162 -12.66 0.83 27.08
CA HIS A 162 -11.63 -0.22 27.07
C HIS A 162 -10.21 0.36 27.17
N MET A 163 -9.97 1.54 26.58
CA MET A 163 -8.68 2.24 26.70
C MET A 163 -8.39 2.66 28.13
N GLY A 164 -9.42 3.03 28.90
CA GLY A 164 -9.29 3.36 30.33
C GLY A 164 -8.76 2.19 31.16
N GLU A 165 -9.26 0.98 30.92
CA GLU A 165 -8.77 -0.24 31.59
C GLU A 165 -7.31 -0.53 31.23
N VAL A 166 -6.98 -0.44 29.94
CA VAL A 166 -5.64 -0.68 29.43
C VAL A 166 -4.64 0.32 30.01
N LEU A 167 -4.99 1.60 30.05
CA LEU A 167 -4.16 2.64 30.66
C LEU A 167 -4.02 2.49 32.17
N GLY A 168 -5.05 2.01 32.86
CA GLY A 168 -4.97 1.68 34.28
C GLY A 168 -3.91 0.61 34.55
N ALA A 169 -3.84 -0.41 33.70
CA ALA A 169 -2.81 -1.45 33.79
C ALA A 169 -1.42 -0.93 33.39
N LEU A 170 -1.31 -0.20 32.28
CA LEU A 170 -0.05 0.39 31.81
C LEU A 170 0.55 1.41 32.78
N ARG A 171 -0.29 2.09 33.57
CA ARG A 171 0.19 3.00 34.62
C ARG A 171 0.90 2.26 35.76
N ARG A 172 0.52 1.01 36.04
CA ARG A 172 1.12 0.19 37.09
C ARG A 172 2.42 -0.47 36.62
N ASP A 173 2.45 -0.86 35.35
CA ASP A 173 3.62 -1.49 34.73
C ASP A 173 3.92 -0.92 33.34
N PRO A 174 4.48 0.30 33.27
CA PRO A 174 4.89 0.90 32.01
C PRO A 174 6.22 0.28 31.54
N TYR A 175 6.27 -0.07 30.26
CA TYR A 175 7.49 -0.53 29.62
C TYR A 175 8.52 0.60 29.60
N ARG A 176 9.75 0.27 29.96
CA ARG A 176 10.87 1.19 30.17
C ARG A 176 12.18 0.54 29.74
N VAL A 177 13.11 1.35 29.26
CA VAL A 177 14.45 0.93 28.85
C VAL A 177 15.50 1.80 29.53
N LEU A 178 16.71 1.26 29.68
CA LEU A 178 17.86 2.05 30.14
C LEU A 178 18.34 2.94 28.98
N SER A 179 18.42 4.25 29.22
CA SER A 179 18.95 5.23 28.27
C SER A 179 20.21 5.85 28.83
N ASN A 180 21.25 5.93 28.01
CA ASN A 180 22.42 6.72 28.34
C ASN A 180 22.11 8.19 28.06
N GLN A 181 22.28 9.03 29.07
CA GLN A 181 22.23 10.48 28.97
C GLN A 181 23.57 11.03 29.42
N THR A 182 23.90 12.25 29.03
CA THR A 182 25.11 12.93 29.50
C THR A 182 24.70 14.07 30.42
N GLU A 183 25.25 14.11 31.62
CA GLU A 183 25.02 15.17 32.59
C GLU A 183 26.29 16.01 32.74
N GLN A 184 26.12 17.33 32.84
CA GLN A 184 27.21 18.23 33.16
C GLN A 184 27.40 18.29 34.67
N ARG A 185 28.62 18.00 35.14
CA ARG A 185 29.00 18.06 36.55
C ARG A 185 30.27 18.90 36.74
N GLU A 186 30.37 19.53 37.89
CA GLU A 186 31.64 20.11 38.34
C GLU A 186 32.64 18.99 38.62
N TRP A 187 33.93 19.24 38.42
CA TRP A 187 34.99 18.25 38.58
C TRP A 187 34.99 17.60 39.97
N SER A 188 34.62 18.37 41.01
CA SER A 188 34.49 17.87 42.40
C SER A 188 33.40 16.82 42.57
N ASP A 189 32.40 16.81 41.71
CA ASP A 189 31.20 15.99 41.84
C ASP A 189 31.25 14.74 40.95
N VAL A 190 32.32 14.60 40.16
CA VAL A 190 32.56 13.42 39.30
C VAL A 190 33.33 12.36 40.09
N TRP A 191 32.60 11.34 40.56
CA TRP A 191 33.17 10.22 41.31
C TRP A 191 33.97 9.23 40.44
N GLN A 192 33.60 9.08 39.17
CA GLN A 192 34.27 8.18 38.21
C GLN A 192 34.28 8.80 36.82
N PHE A 193 35.46 8.89 36.23
CA PHE A 193 35.64 9.21 34.81
C PHE A 193 35.70 7.90 34.01
N ASN A 194 34.98 7.85 32.90
CA ASN A 194 35.08 6.75 31.92
C ASN A 194 35.54 7.30 30.56
N GLY A 195 35.81 6.40 29.61
CA GLY A 195 36.30 6.78 28.27
C GLY A 195 35.36 7.72 27.49
N ASP A 196 34.09 7.80 27.89
CA ASP A 196 33.06 8.65 27.27
C ASP A 196 32.88 9.99 27.99
N SER A 197 33.63 10.25 29.08
CA SER A 197 33.58 11.52 29.82
C SER A 197 34.34 12.60 29.06
N GLN A 198 33.68 13.73 28.77
CA GLN A 198 34.25 14.81 27.97
C GLN A 198 34.44 16.08 28.79
N ALA A 199 35.59 16.73 28.64
CA ALA A 199 35.83 18.04 29.21
C ALA A 199 34.98 19.11 28.50
N ILE A 200 34.33 19.98 29.25
CA ILE A 200 33.60 21.12 28.71
C ILE A 200 34.49 22.36 28.80
N GLY A 201 34.63 23.09 27.70
CA GLY A 201 35.40 24.34 27.67
C GLY A 201 34.82 25.41 28.60
N GLY A 202 35.67 26.12 29.33
CA GLY A 202 35.27 27.13 30.32
C GLY A 202 36.31 27.33 31.41
N ASP A 203 35.85 27.62 32.63
CA ASP A 203 36.70 27.84 33.79
C ASP A 203 37.64 26.66 34.03
N THR A 204 38.86 26.97 34.47
CA THR A 204 39.88 25.95 34.73
C THR A 204 40.34 26.00 36.18
N LEU A 205 40.52 24.81 36.75
CA LEU A 205 41.06 24.59 38.07
C LEU A 205 42.57 24.40 37.96
N HIS A 206 43.31 25.19 38.71
CA HIS A 206 44.75 25.09 38.82
C HIS A 206 45.11 24.25 40.05
N ILE A 207 45.46 22.99 39.80
CA ILE A 207 45.83 22.05 40.87
C ILE A 207 47.36 21.99 40.94
N ALA A 208 47.93 22.32 42.09
CA ALA A 208 49.36 22.19 42.32
C ALA A 208 49.75 20.70 42.38
N ARG A 209 50.54 20.24 41.41
CA ARG A 209 51.10 18.89 41.38
C ARG A 209 52.59 18.97 41.71
N LYS A 210 53.00 18.37 42.83
CA LYS A 210 54.43 18.16 43.13
C LYS A 210 54.94 17.00 42.30
N VAL A 211 55.90 17.26 41.42
CA VAL A 211 56.65 16.23 40.69
C VAL A 211 58.12 16.44 41.03
N GLY A 212 58.66 15.60 41.93
CA GLY A 212 60.01 15.77 42.46
C GLY A 212 60.17 17.05 43.28
N ARG A 213 61.22 17.85 43.02
CA ARG A 213 61.50 19.13 43.69
C ARG A 213 60.83 20.35 43.04
N HIS A 214 59.99 20.15 42.02
CA HIS A 214 59.34 21.24 41.29
C HIS A 214 57.82 21.16 41.44
N THR A 215 57.20 22.32 41.65
CA THR A 215 55.75 22.48 41.68
C THR A 215 55.30 22.82 40.26
N GLN A 216 54.60 21.89 39.62
CA GLN A 216 53.94 22.14 38.34
C GLN A 216 52.46 22.36 38.58
N THR A 217 51.89 23.35 37.91
CA THR A 217 50.45 23.64 37.99
C THR A 217 49.75 22.85 36.89
N LEU A 218 48.92 21.89 37.27
CA LEU A 218 48.06 21.16 36.35
C LEU A 218 46.78 21.97 36.15
N THR A 219 46.46 22.32 34.92
CA THR A 219 45.23 23.02 34.59
C THR A 219 44.19 22.00 34.14
N LEU A 220 43.12 21.83 34.91
CA LEU A 220 42.00 20.95 34.57
C LEU A 220 40.75 21.77 34.25
N PRO A 221 39.90 21.34 33.32
CA PRO A 221 38.57 21.91 33.15
C PRO A 221 37.74 21.76 34.43
N ALA A 222 37.08 22.83 34.85
CA ALA A 222 36.21 22.81 36.03
C ALA A 222 34.96 21.95 35.80
N ARG A 223 34.49 21.83 34.55
CA ARG A 223 33.24 21.13 34.21
C ARG A 223 33.45 19.99 33.23
N TRP A 224 32.71 18.90 33.45
CA TRP A 224 32.79 17.68 32.68
C TRP A 224 31.39 17.19 32.31
N GLN A 225 31.28 16.63 31.12
CA GLN A 225 30.10 15.93 30.62
C GLN A 225 30.32 14.44 30.87
N VAL A 226 29.52 13.84 31.75
CA VAL A 226 29.67 12.45 32.18
C VAL A 226 28.44 11.64 31.77
N PRO A 227 28.60 10.45 31.18
CA PRO A 227 27.47 9.59 30.87
C PRO A 227 26.83 9.03 32.15
N GLN A 228 25.51 9.07 32.20
CA GLN A 228 24.67 8.50 33.23
C GLN A 228 23.59 7.64 32.59
N THR A 229 23.43 6.42 33.08
CA THR A 229 22.32 5.55 32.67
C THR A 229 21.09 5.87 33.51
N VAL A 230 20.03 6.32 32.86
CA VAL A 230 18.75 6.68 33.50
C VAL A 230 17.63 5.84 32.90
N LEU A 231 16.63 5.50 33.72
CA LEU A 231 15.44 4.82 33.23
C LEU A 231 14.64 5.78 32.34
N SER A 232 14.40 5.37 31.09
CA SER A 232 13.62 6.12 30.13
C SER A 232 12.34 5.38 29.76
N TYR A 233 11.23 6.11 29.79
CA TYR A 233 9.94 5.66 29.26
C TYR A 233 9.76 6.00 27.79
N ASP A 234 10.73 6.66 27.16
CA ASP A 234 10.69 7.12 25.78
C ASP A 234 10.95 5.98 24.78
N VAL A 235 10.07 4.99 24.83
CA VAL A 235 10.03 3.81 23.95
C VAL A 235 8.96 3.97 22.90
N TYR A 236 9.13 3.27 21.79
CA TYR A 236 8.22 3.30 20.64
C TYR A 236 6.75 3.10 21.03
N GLU A 237 6.48 2.14 21.92
CA GLU A 237 5.14 1.77 22.33
C GLU A 237 4.44 2.90 23.08
N ASN A 238 5.18 3.59 23.96
CA ASN A 238 4.68 4.72 24.71
C ASN A 238 4.50 5.95 23.82
N ARG A 239 5.36 6.14 22.80
CA ARG A 239 5.20 7.21 21.80
C ARG A 239 3.93 7.01 20.98
N LEU A 240 3.68 5.78 20.51
CA LEU A 240 2.47 5.44 19.77
C LEU A 240 1.21 5.64 20.62
N LEU A 241 1.22 5.17 21.87
CA LEU A 241 0.12 5.38 22.81
C LEU A 241 -0.15 6.88 23.03
N LYS A 242 0.89 7.68 23.26
CA LYS A 242 0.77 9.13 23.44
C LYS A 242 0.20 9.81 22.18
N GLN A 243 0.67 9.43 20.99
CA GLN A 243 0.16 9.96 19.73
C GLN A 243 -1.30 9.58 19.49
N PHE A 244 -1.66 8.32 19.75
CA PHE A 244 -3.03 7.82 19.62
C PHE A 244 -4.00 8.62 20.49
N LEU A 245 -3.64 8.85 21.75
CA LEU A 245 -4.43 9.62 22.71
C LEU A 245 -4.53 11.11 22.36
N LYS A 246 -3.41 11.76 22.01
CA LYS A 246 -3.38 13.23 21.77
C LYS A 246 -3.85 13.66 20.40
N LYS A 247 -3.60 12.86 19.37
CA LYS A 247 -3.91 13.23 17.98
C LYS A 247 -5.14 12.49 17.50
N GLN A 248 -5.06 11.18 17.40
CA GLN A 248 -6.04 10.42 16.62
C GLN A 248 -7.44 10.37 17.26
N LEU A 249 -7.53 10.03 18.56
CA LEU A 249 -8.83 9.99 19.25
C LEU A 249 -9.47 11.38 19.35
N ILE A 250 -8.68 12.41 19.68
CA ILE A 250 -9.20 13.78 19.82
C ILE A 250 -9.72 14.31 18.48
N THR A 251 -8.99 14.09 17.38
CA THR A 251 -9.46 14.47 16.04
C THR A 251 -10.79 13.80 15.69
N LYS A 252 -10.95 12.50 16.00
CA LYS A 252 -12.21 11.80 15.72
C LYS A 252 -13.37 12.31 16.59
N LEU A 253 -13.11 12.60 17.87
CA LEU A 253 -14.11 13.20 18.77
C LEU A 253 -14.51 14.62 18.33
N ASN A 254 -13.59 15.41 17.77
CA ASN A 254 -13.92 16.70 17.15
C ASN A 254 -14.87 16.51 15.96
N ALA A 255 -14.55 15.59 15.05
CA ALA A 255 -15.38 15.31 13.88
C ALA A 255 -16.78 14.76 14.23
N ILE A 256 -16.93 14.01 15.33
CA ILE A 256 -18.24 13.57 15.82
C ILE A 256 -19.02 14.76 16.40
N GLN A 257 -18.37 15.61 17.19
CA GLN A 257 -18.98 16.79 17.77
C GLN A 257 -19.48 17.77 16.70
N GLU A 258 -18.65 18.07 15.70
CA GLU A 258 -19.01 18.96 14.59
C GLU A 258 -20.22 18.44 13.80
N ARG A 259 -20.26 17.13 13.52
CA ARG A 259 -21.40 16.49 12.87
C ARG A 259 -22.65 16.49 13.76
N ALA A 260 -22.52 16.27 15.07
CA ALA A 260 -23.63 16.36 16.00
C ALA A 260 -24.22 17.78 16.06
N VAL A 261 -23.37 18.82 16.07
CA VAL A 261 -23.79 20.23 16.02
C VAL A 261 -24.53 20.54 14.73
N SER A 262 -24.00 20.10 13.58
CA SER A 262 -24.65 20.29 12.28
C SER A 262 -26.03 19.61 12.22
N GLU A 263 -26.12 18.38 12.74
CA GLU A 263 -27.35 17.62 12.80
C GLU A 263 -28.40 18.25 13.74
N ILE A 264 -27.98 18.76 14.90
CA ILE A 264 -28.86 19.54 15.80
C ILE A 264 -29.41 20.77 15.06
N GLY A 265 -28.57 21.48 14.31
CA GLY A 265 -28.99 22.65 13.53
C GLY A 265 -30.09 22.30 12.53
N LYS A 266 -29.91 21.21 11.76
CA LYS A 266 -30.92 20.71 10.81
C LYS A 266 -32.22 20.32 11.52
N ARG A 267 -32.13 19.61 12.66
CA ARG A 267 -33.30 19.17 13.44
C ARG A 267 -34.04 20.34 14.11
N LYS A 268 -33.36 21.37 14.58
CA LYS A 268 -33.99 22.59 15.14
C LYS A 268 -34.79 23.35 14.08
N ILE A 269 -34.30 23.43 12.84
CA ILE A 269 -35.02 24.01 11.70
C ILE A 269 -36.27 23.17 11.37
N ALA A 270 -36.11 21.85 11.26
CA ALA A 270 -37.21 20.92 11.02
C ALA A 270 -38.28 20.96 12.13
N LEU A 271 -37.86 21.06 13.40
CA LEU A 271 -38.76 21.19 14.56
C LEU A 271 -39.58 22.50 14.50
N THR A 272 -38.95 23.61 14.12
CA THR A 272 -39.63 24.90 13.97
C THR A 272 -40.68 24.86 12.87
N HIS A 273 -40.37 24.20 11.75
CA HIS A 273 -41.33 23.94 10.67
C HIS A 273 -42.47 23.02 11.13
N ALA A 274 -42.14 21.94 11.84
CA ALA A 274 -43.11 20.97 12.35
C ALA A 274 -44.12 21.59 13.33
N LYS A 275 -43.65 22.46 14.24
CA LYS A 275 -44.49 23.19 15.20
C LYS A 275 -45.44 24.19 14.54
N ARG A 276 -45.06 24.79 13.41
CA ARG A 276 -45.92 25.74 12.67
C ARG A 276 -47.05 25.06 11.91
N HIS A 277 -46.88 23.81 11.54
CA HIS A 277 -47.84 23.04 10.72
C HIS A 277 -48.55 21.92 11.51
N ASN A 278 -48.43 21.89 12.84
CA ASN A 278 -49.04 20.89 13.74
C ASN A 278 -48.76 19.42 13.34
N PHE A 279 -47.53 19.11 12.91
CA PHE A 279 -47.13 17.73 12.62
C PHE A 279 -46.91 16.90 13.90
N SER A 280 -47.17 15.59 13.83
CA SER A 280 -47.05 14.64 14.95
C SER A 280 -45.62 14.35 15.41
N ASP A 281 -44.60 14.69 14.62
CA ASP A 281 -43.19 14.32 14.87
C ASP A 281 -42.41 15.26 15.80
N VAL A 282 -43.07 16.26 16.39
CA VAL A 282 -42.42 17.27 17.25
C VAL A 282 -41.68 16.64 18.43
N GLY A 283 -42.27 15.64 19.10
CA GLY A 283 -41.69 15.00 20.28
C GLY A 283 -40.48 14.10 19.97
N GLU A 284 -40.39 13.52 18.77
CA GLU A 284 -39.27 12.67 18.36
C GLU A 284 -38.04 13.53 18.02
N GLN A 285 -38.26 14.66 17.36
CA GLN A 285 -37.19 15.62 17.03
C GLN A 285 -36.59 16.24 18.30
N GLU A 286 -37.40 16.58 19.31
CA GLU A 286 -36.92 17.10 20.60
C GLU A 286 -36.05 16.06 21.34
N LYS A 287 -36.48 14.79 21.41
CA LYS A 287 -35.69 13.71 22.00
C LYS A 287 -34.36 13.50 21.26
N GLY A 288 -34.37 13.57 19.93
CA GLY A 288 -33.17 13.45 19.12
C GLY A 288 -32.16 14.58 19.36
N ILE A 289 -32.63 15.81 19.53
CA ILE A 289 -31.79 16.97 19.85
C ILE A 289 -31.12 16.80 21.22
N VAL A 290 -31.88 16.44 22.27
CA VAL A 290 -31.34 16.22 23.62
C VAL A 290 -30.29 15.10 23.62
N ALA A 291 -30.53 14.02 22.87
CA ALA A 291 -29.56 12.94 22.75
C ALA A 291 -28.25 13.39 22.07
N LEU A 292 -28.32 14.26 21.06
CA LEU A 292 -27.15 14.81 20.38
C LEU A 292 -26.41 15.85 21.24
N GLU A 293 -27.14 16.66 22.03
CA GLU A 293 -26.53 17.59 22.99
C GLU A 293 -25.75 16.82 24.07
N HIS A 294 -26.31 15.73 24.61
CA HIS A 294 -25.59 14.83 25.52
C HIS A 294 -24.34 14.20 24.88
N VAL A 295 -24.39 13.85 23.59
CA VAL A 295 -23.21 13.33 22.86
C VAL A 295 -22.09 14.36 22.81
N ILE A 296 -22.41 15.64 22.62
CA ILE A 296 -21.43 16.73 22.57
C ILE A 296 -20.71 16.83 23.92
N ASP A 297 -21.46 16.86 25.02
CA ASP A 297 -20.91 16.96 26.37
C ASP A 297 -20.03 15.74 26.72
N GLU A 298 -20.51 14.53 26.38
CA GLU A 298 -19.74 13.31 26.58
C GLU A 298 -18.47 13.26 25.73
N CYS A 299 -18.52 13.78 24.49
CA CYS A 299 -17.33 13.91 23.66
C CYS A 299 -16.31 14.87 24.29
N GLN A 300 -16.75 15.95 24.93
CA GLN A 300 -15.86 16.85 25.68
C GLN A 300 -15.25 16.15 26.89
N ASN A 301 -16.05 15.43 27.68
CA ASN A 301 -15.55 14.63 28.82
C ASN A 301 -14.52 13.59 28.36
N MET A 302 -14.78 12.89 27.25
CA MET A 302 -13.86 11.93 26.66
C MET A 302 -12.56 12.58 26.15
N LYS A 303 -12.62 13.78 25.56
CA LYS A 303 -11.42 14.55 25.19
C LYS A 303 -10.58 14.88 26.42
N GLN A 304 -11.21 15.34 27.50
CA GLN A 304 -10.52 15.64 28.76
C GLN A 304 -9.86 14.39 29.34
N ARG A 305 -10.55 13.24 29.33
CA ARG A 305 -9.96 11.94 29.73
C ARG A 305 -8.73 11.59 28.88
N CYS A 306 -8.81 11.71 27.55
CA CYS A 306 -7.67 11.47 26.65
C CYS A 306 -6.47 12.39 26.95
N LEU A 307 -6.74 13.68 27.21
CA LEU A 307 -5.71 14.65 27.58
C LEU A 307 -5.06 14.29 28.94
N GLN A 308 -5.86 13.96 29.95
CA GLN A 308 -5.36 13.52 31.26
C GLN A 308 -4.49 12.26 31.12
N TRP A 309 -4.96 11.26 30.38
CA TRP A 309 -4.21 10.03 30.13
C TRP A 309 -2.88 10.28 29.43
N SER A 310 -2.88 11.17 28.44
CA SER A 310 -1.66 11.54 27.72
C SER A 310 -0.63 12.30 28.58
N ASN A 311 -1.08 12.84 29.73
CA ASN A 311 -0.26 13.56 30.71
C ASN A 311 0.07 12.71 31.94
N ASN A 312 -0.16 11.38 31.89
CA ASN A 312 0.33 10.44 32.90
C ASN A 312 1.86 10.52 33.05
N LEU A 313 2.38 10.27 34.25
CA LEU A 313 3.80 10.45 34.60
C LEU A 313 4.76 9.78 33.60
N PHE A 314 4.49 8.52 33.23
CA PHE A 314 5.34 7.78 32.30
C PHE A 314 5.25 8.26 30.83
N LEU A 315 4.19 8.99 30.46
CA LEU A 315 4.02 9.55 29.11
C LEU A 315 4.51 11.00 28.99
N ARG A 316 4.74 11.70 30.11
CA ARG A 316 5.21 13.11 30.07
C ARG A 316 6.55 13.24 29.38
N SER A 317 7.52 12.40 29.74
CA SER A 317 8.89 12.39 29.23
C SER A 317 9.05 11.75 27.84
N VAL A 318 7.96 11.27 27.24
CA VAL A 318 7.96 10.56 25.95
C VAL A 318 7.86 11.55 24.80
N ARG A 319 8.69 11.38 23.77
CA ARG A 319 8.69 12.24 22.58
C ARG A 319 7.38 12.10 21.79
N GLY A 320 6.97 13.16 21.10
CA GLY A 320 5.70 13.23 20.36
C GLY A 320 5.72 12.61 18.96
N GLU A 321 6.88 12.13 18.52
CA GLU A 321 7.13 11.67 17.16
C GLU A 321 7.32 10.16 17.13
N VAL A 322 6.63 9.51 16.20
CA VAL A 322 6.65 8.06 16.01
C VAL A 322 7.24 7.79 14.63
N SER A 323 8.45 7.22 14.61
CA SER A 323 9.26 7.04 13.39
C SER A 323 9.06 5.67 12.73
N SER A 324 8.10 4.86 13.19
CA SER A 324 7.90 3.48 12.73
C SER A 324 6.44 3.06 12.87
N ASN A 325 5.95 2.13 12.06
CA ASN A 325 4.62 1.49 12.21
C ASN A 325 4.73 -0.01 12.51
N LYS A 326 5.89 -0.47 13.01
CA LYS A 326 6.19 -1.90 13.16
C LYS A 326 5.53 -2.50 14.41
N ALA A 327 4.94 -3.69 14.27
CA ALA A 327 4.54 -4.51 15.40
C ALA A 327 5.79 -5.00 16.15
N THR A 328 6.10 -4.37 17.28
CA THR A 328 7.25 -4.74 18.11
C THR A 328 6.96 -5.98 18.95
N GLN A 329 8.01 -6.65 19.42
CA GLN A 329 7.87 -7.78 20.34
C GLN A 329 7.12 -7.40 21.62
N VAL A 330 7.21 -6.15 22.07
CA VAL A 330 6.46 -5.64 23.23
C VAL A 330 4.96 -5.60 22.92
N PHE A 331 4.55 -5.09 21.75
CA PHE A 331 3.13 -5.15 21.34
C PHE A 331 2.60 -6.57 21.16
N LEU A 332 3.45 -7.52 20.79
CA LEU A 332 3.02 -8.91 20.59
C LEU A 332 2.98 -9.73 21.88
N LYS A 333 3.95 -9.54 22.78
CA LYS A 333 4.17 -10.41 23.96
C LYS A 333 3.76 -9.78 25.28
N HIS A 334 3.80 -8.45 25.41
CA HIS A 334 3.46 -7.80 26.67
C HIS A 334 1.93 -7.70 26.81
N PRO A 335 1.30 -8.26 27.87
CA PRO A 335 -0.15 -8.39 27.96
C PRO A 335 -0.92 -7.08 27.79
N HIS A 336 -0.47 -6.02 28.47
CA HIS A 336 -1.12 -4.71 28.45
C HIS A 336 -0.91 -3.95 27.13
N TYR A 337 0.31 -3.96 26.59
CA TYR A 337 0.60 -3.33 25.30
C TYR A 337 -0.04 -4.06 24.12
N SER A 338 -0.21 -5.39 24.19
CA SER A 338 -0.97 -6.15 23.19
C SER A 338 -2.44 -5.78 23.17
N ARG A 339 -3.06 -5.58 24.34
CA ARG A 339 -4.44 -5.09 24.43
C ARG A 339 -4.59 -3.67 23.87
N PHE A 340 -3.66 -2.77 24.20
CA PHE A 340 -3.59 -1.45 23.58
C PHE A 340 -3.49 -1.55 22.06
N TYR A 341 -2.56 -2.36 21.55
CA TYR A 341 -2.30 -2.49 20.12
C TYR A 341 -3.52 -3.05 19.37
N LYS A 342 -4.27 -4.00 19.95
CA LYS A 342 -5.53 -4.49 19.39
C LYS A 342 -6.59 -3.38 19.29
N LEU A 343 -6.76 -2.57 20.34
CA LEU A 343 -7.68 -1.42 20.32
C LEU A 343 -7.25 -0.37 19.29
N TYR A 344 -5.94 -0.12 19.18
CA TYR A 344 -5.36 0.77 18.18
C TYR A 344 -5.68 0.28 16.75
N LEU A 345 -5.49 -1.00 16.47
CA LEU A 345 -5.80 -1.59 15.16
C LEU A 345 -7.31 -1.54 14.84
N GLN A 346 -8.17 -1.84 15.81
CA GLN A 346 -9.63 -1.73 15.64
C GLN A 346 -10.07 -0.30 15.30
N PHE A 347 -9.42 0.70 15.90
CA PHE A 347 -9.66 2.10 15.59
C PHE A 347 -9.12 2.48 14.21
N GLN A 348 -7.91 2.02 13.86
CA GLN A 348 -7.29 2.27 12.56
C GLN A 348 -8.16 1.72 11.42
N GLN A 349 -8.58 0.45 11.49
CA GLN A 349 -9.47 -0.17 10.49
C GLN A 349 -10.74 0.66 10.20
N ARG A 350 -11.24 1.40 11.19
CA ARG A 350 -12.42 2.27 11.04
C ARG A 350 -12.09 3.67 10.53
N LEU A 351 -10.94 4.24 10.90
CA LEU A 351 -10.45 5.50 10.30
C LEU A 351 -10.10 5.35 8.83
N GLN A 352 -9.62 4.17 8.48
CA GLN A 352 -9.18 3.75 7.16
C GLN A 352 -10.32 3.70 6.12
N ILE A 353 -11.57 3.56 6.57
CA ILE A 353 -12.76 3.76 5.73
C ILE A 353 -12.99 5.26 5.43
N SER A 354 -12.29 6.18 6.13
CA SER A 354 -12.46 7.64 6.01
C SER A 354 -11.21 8.43 5.58
N LEU A 355 -10.01 7.83 5.48
CA LEU A 355 -8.73 8.58 5.32
C LEU A 355 -7.76 8.02 4.25
N ASN A 356 -8.17 7.03 3.46
CA ASN A 356 -7.22 6.18 2.73
C ASN A 356 -7.10 6.48 1.22
N SER A 357 -6.67 7.69 0.86
CA SER A 357 -6.26 8.03 -0.51
C SER A 357 -4.74 8.18 -0.66
N GLN A 358 -4.02 8.79 0.30
CA GLN A 358 -2.64 9.26 0.07
C GLN A 358 -1.52 8.22 0.32
N THR A 359 -1.59 7.42 1.38
CA THR A 359 -0.55 6.41 1.70
C THR A 359 -0.58 5.24 0.70
N TYR A 360 -1.77 4.91 0.22
CA TYR A 360 -2.01 3.89 -0.80
C TYR A 360 -1.36 4.23 -2.14
N ILE A 361 -1.51 5.47 -2.62
CA ILE A 361 -0.86 5.98 -3.85
C ILE A 361 0.67 5.85 -3.73
N THR A 362 1.23 6.06 -2.54
CA THR A 362 2.68 5.99 -2.31
C THR A 362 3.21 4.56 -2.37
N GLU A 363 2.51 3.57 -1.80
CA GLU A 363 2.92 2.16 -1.90
C GLU A 363 2.69 1.57 -3.30
N LEU A 364 1.61 1.98 -3.98
CA LEU A 364 1.38 1.67 -5.40
C LEU A 364 2.47 2.29 -6.29
N SER A 365 3.02 3.43 -5.90
CA SER A 365 4.11 4.10 -6.62
C SER A 365 5.46 3.37 -6.58
N LEU A 366 5.58 2.37 -5.69
CA LEU A 366 6.75 1.52 -5.53
C LEU A 366 6.62 0.15 -6.22
N ARG A 367 5.42 -0.24 -6.68
CA ARG A 367 5.21 -1.51 -7.41
C ARG A 367 5.71 -1.43 -8.85
N LYS A 368 6.08 -2.57 -9.43
CA LYS A 368 6.51 -2.65 -10.83
C LYS A 368 5.37 -2.24 -11.75
N MET A 369 5.68 -1.49 -12.81
CA MET A 369 4.66 -1.00 -13.75
C MET A 369 3.84 -2.14 -14.40
N SER A 370 4.47 -3.26 -14.71
CA SER A 370 3.77 -4.44 -15.26
C SER A 370 2.77 -5.03 -14.26
N GLU A 371 3.14 -5.13 -12.98
CA GLU A 371 2.30 -5.66 -11.90
C GLU A 371 1.13 -4.70 -11.61
N LEU A 372 1.40 -3.39 -11.64
CA LEU A 372 0.36 -2.37 -11.48
C LEU A 372 -0.64 -2.41 -12.65
N TYR A 373 -0.14 -2.55 -13.88
CA TYR A 373 -0.97 -2.64 -15.07
C TYR A 373 -1.84 -3.89 -15.08
N GLU A 374 -1.28 -5.05 -14.69
CA GLU A 374 -2.01 -6.30 -14.57
C GLU A 374 -3.19 -6.15 -13.60
N MET A 375 -2.88 -5.67 -12.40
CA MET A 375 -3.87 -5.44 -11.36
C MET A 375 -4.96 -4.46 -11.83
N TRP A 376 -4.58 -3.31 -12.41
CA TRP A 376 -5.53 -2.34 -12.93
C TRP A 376 -6.42 -2.93 -14.03
N SER A 377 -5.86 -3.71 -14.96
CA SER A 377 -6.58 -4.32 -16.08
C SER A 377 -7.62 -5.32 -15.62
N VAL A 378 -7.26 -6.18 -14.66
CA VAL A 378 -8.20 -7.12 -14.02
C VAL A 378 -9.34 -6.37 -13.35
N PHE A 379 -9.04 -5.31 -12.59
CA PHE A 379 -10.07 -4.53 -11.89
C PHE A 379 -11.01 -3.79 -12.87
N ALA A 380 -10.45 -3.17 -13.91
CA ALA A 380 -11.21 -2.49 -14.94
C ALA A 380 -12.13 -3.48 -15.67
N LEU A 381 -11.61 -4.63 -16.09
CA LEU A 381 -12.41 -5.66 -16.78
C LEU A 381 -13.48 -6.25 -15.85
N THR A 382 -13.15 -6.51 -14.59
CA THR A 382 -14.09 -7.01 -13.57
C THR A 382 -15.27 -6.05 -13.40
N ARG A 383 -15.01 -4.75 -13.32
CA ARG A 383 -16.07 -3.73 -13.23
C ARG A 383 -17.01 -3.79 -14.43
N ILE A 384 -16.46 -3.74 -15.65
CA ILE A 384 -17.27 -3.79 -16.88
C ILE A 384 -18.07 -5.10 -16.95
N THR A 385 -17.45 -6.22 -16.57
CA THR A 385 -18.11 -7.53 -16.49
C THR A 385 -19.30 -7.50 -15.54
N ILE A 386 -19.13 -7.02 -14.31
CA ILE A 386 -20.21 -6.95 -13.33
C ILE A 386 -21.36 -6.07 -13.84
N ASP A 387 -21.04 -4.93 -14.45
CA ASP A 387 -22.05 -4.01 -14.98
C ASP A 387 -22.88 -4.70 -16.08
N LEU A 388 -22.23 -5.40 -17.01
CA LEU A 388 -22.90 -6.20 -18.04
C LEU A 388 -23.75 -7.33 -17.44
N LEU A 389 -23.24 -8.07 -16.46
CA LEU A 389 -23.99 -9.16 -15.83
C LEU A 389 -25.20 -8.66 -15.04
N LYS A 390 -25.09 -7.50 -14.39
CA LYS A 390 -26.22 -6.86 -13.69
C LYS A 390 -27.30 -6.39 -14.64
N GLU A 391 -26.93 -5.85 -15.81
CA GLU A 391 -27.88 -5.48 -16.87
C GLU A 391 -28.70 -6.69 -17.34
N GLU A 392 -28.09 -7.87 -17.31
CA GLU A 392 -28.74 -9.14 -17.65
C GLU A 392 -29.43 -9.83 -16.47
N GLY A 393 -29.51 -9.17 -15.30
CA GLY A 393 -30.26 -9.66 -14.14
C GLY A 393 -29.53 -10.66 -13.25
N TYR A 394 -28.20 -10.78 -13.34
CA TYR A 394 -27.43 -11.57 -12.37
C TYR A 394 -27.28 -10.83 -11.03
N GLU A 395 -27.44 -11.57 -9.93
CA GLU A 395 -27.25 -11.05 -8.57
C GLU A 395 -26.01 -11.65 -7.91
N ALA A 396 -25.28 -10.87 -7.12
CA ALA A 396 -24.08 -11.40 -6.45
C ALA A 396 -24.46 -12.30 -5.24
N SER A 397 -24.05 -13.56 -5.31
CA SER A 397 -24.38 -14.66 -4.38
C SER A 397 -23.33 -14.87 -3.28
N SER A 398 -22.03 -14.72 -3.59
CA SER A 398 -20.96 -14.79 -2.59
C SER A 398 -19.74 -13.98 -3.02
N GLN A 399 -19.04 -13.40 -2.05
CA GLN A 399 -17.92 -12.51 -2.30
C GLN A 399 -16.81 -12.78 -1.29
N HIS A 400 -15.64 -13.14 -1.82
CA HIS A 400 -14.40 -13.00 -1.08
C HIS A 400 -13.68 -11.85 -1.78
N LEU A 401 -13.64 -10.70 -1.12
CA LEU A 401 -12.96 -9.53 -1.67
C LEU A 401 -11.58 -9.94 -2.16
N PHE A 402 -11.16 -9.36 -3.28
CA PHE A 402 -9.88 -9.63 -3.90
C PHE A 402 -8.71 -9.48 -2.94
N TYR A 403 -8.85 -8.84 -1.78
CA TYR A 403 -7.76 -8.50 -0.89
C TYR A 403 -7.93 -9.03 0.54
N GLU A 404 -6.80 -9.34 1.18
CA GLU A 404 -6.72 -9.56 2.63
C GLU A 404 -6.11 -8.33 3.31
N ILE A 405 -6.80 -7.78 4.32
CA ILE A 405 -6.24 -6.71 5.15
C ILE A 405 -5.43 -7.39 6.26
N ASP A 406 -4.13 -7.50 6.07
CA ASP A 406 -3.26 -8.06 7.11
C ASP A 406 -3.21 -7.16 8.35
N LYS A 407 -3.18 -7.78 9.54
CA LYS A 407 -3.24 -7.08 10.83
C LYS A 407 -1.93 -6.33 11.10
N GLY A 408 -1.79 -5.13 10.55
CA GLY A 408 -0.71 -4.21 10.93
C GLY A 408 -0.25 -3.26 9.85
N ASN A 409 -0.47 -3.59 8.57
CA ASN A 409 -0.20 -2.74 7.43
C ASN A 409 -1.35 -2.92 6.43
N PHE A 410 -1.76 -1.86 5.74
CA PHE A 410 -2.62 -2.03 4.58
C PHE A 410 -1.83 -2.65 3.44
N HIS A 411 -1.61 -3.95 3.52
CA HIS A 411 -1.14 -4.69 2.39
C HIS A 411 -2.37 -5.09 1.57
N PHE A 412 -2.43 -4.61 0.33
CA PHE A 412 -3.33 -5.17 -0.66
C PHE A 412 -2.71 -6.49 -1.13
N GLU A 413 -3.01 -7.58 -0.43
CA GLU A 413 -2.65 -8.91 -0.89
C GLU A 413 -3.80 -9.51 -1.67
N VAL A 414 -3.63 -9.63 -3.00
CA VAL A 414 -4.69 -10.16 -3.83
C VAL A 414 -4.80 -11.67 -3.60
N ARG A 415 -5.95 -12.17 -3.11
CA ARG A 415 -6.16 -13.60 -2.85
C ARG A 415 -6.27 -14.37 -4.17
N LYS A 416 -5.14 -14.96 -4.57
CA LYS A 416 -5.00 -15.82 -5.75
C LYS A 416 -5.85 -17.09 -5.58
N ASN A 417 -6.43 -17.59 -6.67
CA ASN A 417 -7.10 -18.90 -6.73
C ASN A 417 -8.34 -19.08 -5.82
N ILE A 418 -8.98 -17.98 -5.38
CA ILE A 418 -10.27 -18.03 -4.68
C ILE A 418 -11.29 -17.27 -5.53
N ALA A 419 -12.51 -17.81 -5.67
CA ALA A 419 -13.56 -17.13 -6.40
C ALA A 419 -13.87 -15.78 -5.75
N SER A 420 -13.39 -14.71 -6.40
CA SER A 420 -13.43 -13.35 -5.86
C SER A 420 -14.86 -12.80 -5.88
N ILE A 421 -15.60 -13.11 -6.94
CA ILE A 421 -17.00 -12.71 -7.08
C ILE A 421 -17.79 -13.86 -7.68
N VAL A 422 -18.91 -14.17 -7.05
CA VAL A 422 -19.88 -15.14 -7.59
C VAL A 422 -21.19 -14.41 -7.84
N LEU A 423 -21.65 -14.41 -9.09
CA LEU A 423 -22.99 -13.94 -9.47
C LEU A 423 -23.85 -15.12 -9.89
N ALA A 424 -25.16 -15.05 -9.66
CA ALA A 424 -26.10 -16.11 -9.98
C ALA A 424 -27.39 -15.54 -10.61
N ARG A 425 -27.96 -16.30 -11.53
CA ARG A 425 -29.27 -16.08 -12.15
C ARG A 425 -29.84 -17.45 -12.46
N ASP A 426 -30.99 -17.79 -11.89
CA ASP A 426 -31.63 -19.11 -12.04
C ASP A 426 -30.68 -20.28 -11.70
N ASP A 427 -30.44 -21.20 -12.65
CA ASP A 427 -29.53 -22.34 -12.53
C ASP A 427 -28.08 -22.03 -12.95
N LYS A 428 -27.82 -20.79 -13.38
CA LYS A 428 -26.51 -20.31 -13.82
C LYS A 428 -25.80 -19.56 -12.69
N ARG A 429 -24.50 -19.85 -12.56
CA ARG A 429 -23.61 -19.21 -11.61
C ARG A 429 -22.30 -18.84 -12.29
N ILE A 430 -21.95 -17.56 -12.26
CA ILE A 430 -20.73 -17.01 -12.83
C ILE A 430 -19.74 -16.76 -11.69
N LYS A 431 -18.51 -17.26 -11.84
CA LYS A 431 -17.41 -16.96 -10.93
C LYS A 431 -16.36 -16.14 -11.66
N ILE A 432 -16.01 -15.00 -11.09
CA ILE A 432 -14.85 -14.22 -11.51
C ILE A 432 -13.70 -14.56 -10.55
N ILE A 433 -12.60 -15.06 -11.09
CA ILE A 433 -11.46 -15.57 -10.29
C ILE A 433 -10.19 -14.84 -10.72
N TYR A 434 -9.46 -14.27 -9.76
CA TYR A 434 -8.12 -13.73 -9.98
C TYR A 434 -7.07 -14.80 -9.75
N GLU A 435 -6.11 -14.89 -10.66
CA GLU A 435 -5.09 -15.93 -10.69
C GLU A 435 -5.65 -17.34 -10.36
N PRO A 436 -6.64 -17.84 -11.12
CA PRO A 436 -7.13 -19.21 -10.96
C PRO A 436 -5.99 -20.22 -11.10
N ASN A 437 -6.04 -21.31 -10.34
CA ASN A 437 -5.08 -22.41 -10.46
C ASN A 437 -5.75 -23.61 -11.09
N TYR A 438 -5.39 -23.91 -12.34
CA TYR A 438 -5.83 -25.13 -13.03
C TYR A 438 -4.77 -26.22 -12.82
N PRO A 439 -5.02 -27.22 -11.97
CA PRO A 439 -4.05 -28.27 -11.68
C PRO A 439 -3.86 -29.21 -12.88
N ASN A 440 -2.69 -29.83 -12.98
CA ASN A 440 -2.43 -30.78 -14.06
C ASN A 440 -3.31 -32.04 -13.91
N TYR A 441 -3.92 -32.47 -15.02
CA TYR A 441 -4.86 -33.61 -15.04
C TYR A 441 -4.25 -34.94 -14.57
N ASN A 442 -2.92 -35.11 -14.68
CA ASN A 442 -2.24 -36.32 -14.21
C ASN A 442 -2.16 -36.39 -12.68
N ILE A 443 -2.19 -35.23 -12.02
CA ILE A 443 -2.10 -35.08 -10.57
C ILE A 443 -3.51 -35.07 -9.97
N HIS A 444 -4.45 -34.39 -10.62
CA HIS A 444 -5.83 -34.26 -10.16
C HIS A 444 -6.70 -35.44 -10.62
N ARG A 445 -7.15 -36.28 -9.69
CA ARG A 445 -7.97 -37.48 -9.97
C ARG A 445 -9.43 -37.32 -9.55
N ALA A 446 -9.99 -36.13 -9.75
CA ALA A 446 -11.39 -35.84 -9.47
C ALA A 446 -11.99 -34.99 -10.59
N GLU A 447 -13.32 -34.95 -10.64
CA GLU A 447 -14.06 -34.11 -11.58
C GLU A 447 -13.77 -32.63 -11.28
N GLY A 448 -13.45 -31.85 -12.32
CA GLY A 448 -13.08 -30.45 -12.15
C GLY A 448 -12.36 -29.85 -13.35
N LEU A 449 -12.07 -28.55 -13.27
CA LEU A 449 -11.26 -27.85 -14.26
C LEU A 449 -9.79 -28.20 -14.05
N VAL A 450 -9.11 -28.60 -15.13
CA VAL A 450 -7.70 -29.03 -15.10
C VAL A 450 -6.95 -28.48 -16.31
N THR A 451 -5.63 -28.55 -16.28
CA THR A 451 -4.79 -28.37 -17.47
C THR A 451 -4.29 -29.71 -18.01
N THR A 452 -4.34 -29.87 -19.34
CA THR A 452 -3.77 -30.98 -20.09
C THR A 452 -2.43 -30.66 -20.73
N ASN A 453 -1.78 -29.57 -20.30
CA ASN A 453 -0.44 -29.28 -20.75
C ASN A 453 0.47 -30.48 -20.45
N GLY A 454 1.31 -30.89 -21.42
CA GLY A 454 2.25 -32.01 -21.23
C GLY A 454 3.32 -31.76 -20.17
N ARG A 455 3.30 -30.58 -19.54
CA ARG A 455 4.19 -30.16 -18.45
C ARG A 455 3.47 -30.44 -17.13
N SER A 456 4.12 -31.06 -16.14
CA SER A 456 3.51 -31.33 -14.83
C SER A 456 3.24 -30.07 -13.98
N LEU A 457 3.05 -28.90 -14.61
CA LEU A 457 2.88 -27.61 -13.97
C LEU A 457 1.43 -27.11 -14.18
N PRO A 458 0.81 -26.52 -13.15
CA PRO A 458 -0.49 -25.90 -13.29
C PRO A 458 -0.45 -24.69 -14.25
N GLN A 459 -1.61 -24.31 -14.76
CA GLN A 459 -1.79 -23.04 -15.50
C GLN A 459 -2.52 -22.02 -14.63
N THR A 460 -1.97 -20.80 -14.59
CA THR A 460 -2.47 -19.69 -13.78
C THR A 460 -2.56 -18.42 -14.64
N PRO A 461 -3.63 -18.24 -15.44
CA PRO A 461 -3.89 -16.94 -16.09
C PRO A 461 -4.20 -15.87 -15.05
N ASP A 462 -4.12 -14.58 -15.41
CA ASP A 462 -4.31 -13.50 -14.44
C ASP A 462 -5.79 -13.36 -14.00
N MET A 463 -6.74 -13.68 -14.87
CA MET A 463 -8.17 -13.68 -14.56
C MET A 463 -8.94 -14.73 -15.37
N SER A 464 -9.98 -15.29 -14.78
CA SER A 464 -10.98 -16.09 -15.49
C SER A 464 -12.41 -15.70 -15.12
N ILE A 465 -13.32 -15.91 -16.06
CA ILE A 465 -14.76 -15.89 -15.84
C ILE A 465 -15.25 -17.32 -16.10
N GLU A 466 -15.63 -18.02 -15.04
CA GLU A 466 -16.10 -19.40 -15.10
C GLU A 466 -17.63 -19.46 -14.98
N VAL A 467 -18.27 -20.08 -15.95
CA VAL A 467 -19.72 -20.27 -16.03
C VAL A 467 -20.05 -21.66 -15.52
N TYR A 468 -20.96 -21.75 -14.55
CA TYR A 468 -21.49 -22.99 -14.04
C TYR A 468 -22.99 -23.07 -14.31
N GLN A 469 -23.44 -24.20 -14.83
CA GLN A 469 -24.85 -24.52 -14.97
C GLN A 469 -25.13 -25.81 -14.19
N GLN A 470 -26.16 -25.81 -13.33
CA GLN A 470 -26.48 -26.96 -12.47
C GLN A 470 -25.24 -27.46 -11.68
N ASN A 471 -24.43 -26.53 -11.17
CA ASN A 471 -23.16 -26.77 -10.47
C ASN A 471 -22.03 -27.45 -11.27
N LYS A 472 -22.17 -27.61 -12.58
CA LYS A 472 -21.09 -28.11 -13.45
C LYS A 472 -20.49 -26.98 -14.29
N PRO A 473 -19.16 -26.95 -14.52
CA PRO A 473 -18.55 -26.03 -15.46
C PRO A 473 -19.18 -26.18 -16.85
N ALA A 474 -19.59 -25.05 -17.43
CA ALA A 474 -20.23 -24.98 -18.75
C ALA A 474 -19.37 -24.20 -19.76
N ALA A 475 -18.71 -23.13 -19.32
CA ALA A 475 -17.80 -22.33 -20.13
C ALA A 475 -16.75 -21.64 -19.26
N VAL A 476 -15.61 -21.30 -19.85
CA VAL A 476 -14.54 -20.52 -19.20
C VAL A 476 -14.03 -19.47 -20.19
N CYS A 477 -14.00 -18.21 -19.77
CA CYS A 477 -13.30 -17.13 -20.49
C CYS A 477 -11.99 -16.80 -19.75
N ILE A 478 -10.88 -16.69 -20.47
CA ILE A 478 -9.55 -16.45 -19.92
C ILE A 478 -9.06 -15.06 -20.29
N PHE A 479 -8.45 -14.36 -19.33
CA PHE A 479 -7.84 -13.06 -19.52
C PHE A 479 -6.45 -13.00 -18.87
N ASP A 480 -5.47 -12.46 -19.57
CA ASP A 480 -4.08 -12.35 -19.10
C ASP A 480 -3.57 -10.96 -19.50
N ALA A 481 -3.10 -10.17 -18.54
CA ALA A 481 -2.70 -8.80 -18.77
C ALA A 481 -1.21 -8.71 -19.11
N LYS A 482 -0.89 -7.93 -20.15
CA LYS A 482 0.47 -7.76 -20.65
C LYS A 482 0.74 -6.31 -20.96
N TYR A 483 1.77 -5.77 -20.29
CA TYR A 483 2.16 -4.37 -20.43
C TYR A 483 2.91 -4.08 -21.73
N LYS A 484 3.56 -5.09 -22.31
CA LYS A 484 4.32 -4.92 -23.56
C LYS A 484 3.38 -4.89 -24.75
N ARG A 485 3.78 -4.15 -25.77
CA ARG A 485 3.07 -4.02 -27.04
C ARG A 485 4.04 -3.72 -28.17
N VAL A 486 3.65 -4.06 -29.39
CA VAL A 486 4.34 -3.69 -30.62
C VAL A 486 3.53 -2.64 -31.36
N ARG A 487 4.23 -1.78 -32.09
CA ARG A 487 3.63 -0.83 -33.01
C ARG A 487 3.91 -1.34 -34.41
N GLU A 488 2.87 -1.57 -35.18
CA GLU A 488 2.97 -2.01 -36.58
C GLU A 488 2.94 -0.79 -37.52
N ASP A 489 3.25 -1.03 -38.80
CA ASP A 489 3.34 0.01 -39.84
C ASP A 489 2.01 0.75 -40.08
N ASP A 490 0.89 0.12 -39.72
CA ASP A 490 -0.45 0.70 -39.78
C ASP A 490 -0.72 1.78 -38.70
N GLY A 491 0.25 1.99 -37.80
CA GLY A 491 0.18 2.99 -36.74
C GLY A 491 -0.58 2.54 -35.49
N TYR A 492 -1.13 1.32 -35.48
CA TYR A 492 -1.81 0.74 -34.34
C TYR A 492 -0.84 -0.01 -33.42
N PHE A 493 -1.31 -0.26 -32.20
CA PHE A 493 -0.58 -1.03 -31.21
C PHE A 493 -1.25 -2.38 -31.01
N TYR A 494 -0.44 -3.43 -31.01
CA TYR A 494 -0.88 -4.82 -30.92
C TYR A 494 -0.17 -5.55 -29.77
N PRO A 495 -0.80 -6.62 -29.23
CA PRO A 495 -0.12 -7.52 -28.29
C PRO A 495 1.04 -8.23 -28.98
N LEU A 496 1.99 -8.74 -28.20
CA LEU A 496 3.07 -9.56 -28.76
C LEU A 496 2.52 -10.90 -29.26
N VAL A 497 3.11 -11.43 -30.33
CA VAL A 497 2.75 -12.76 -30.85
C VAL A 497 2.86 -13.84 -29.78
N GLU A 498 3.91 -13.78 -28.93
CA GLU A 498 4.09 -14.72 -27.82
C GLU A 498 2.97 -14.67 -26.77
N ASP A 499 2.34 -13.49 -26.59
CA ASP A 499 1.22 -13.32 -25.66
C ASP A 499 -0.08 -13.89 -26.27
N ILE A 500 -0.26 -13.79 -27.58
CA ILE A 500 -1.35 -14.42 -28.32
C ILE A 500 -1.20 -15.95 -28.32
N ASP A 501 -0.01 -16.48 -28.61
CA ASP A 501 0.28 -17.91 -28.55
C ASP A 501 -0.01 -18.49 -27.15
N LYS A 502 0.24 -17.70 -26.10
CA LYS A 502 -0.11 -18.07 -24.73
C LYS A 502 -1.62 -18.22 -24.54
N MET A 503 -2.45 -17.38 -25.20
CA MET A 503 -3.91 -17.50 -25.15
C MET A 503 -4.40 -18.75 -25.87
N SER A 504 -3.84 -19.05 -27.05
CA SER A 504 -4.11 -20.29 -27.79
C SER A 504 -3.76 -21.53 -26.94
N ASN A 505 -2.66 -21.47 -26.21
CA ASN A 505 -2.24 -22.51 -25.27
C ASN A 505 -3.22 -22.68 -24.09
N TYR A 506 -3.73 -21.59 -23.51
CA TYR A 506 -4.76 -21.67 -22.47
C TYR A 506 -6.07 -22.26 -23.02
N ALA A 507 -6.53 -21.79 -24.18
CA ALA A 507 -7.76 -22.26 -24.81
C ALA A 507 -7.72 -23.75 -25.15
N ALA A 508 -6.56 -24.25 -25.60
CA ALA A 508 -6.39 -25.66 -25.95
C ALA A 508 -6.24 -26.58 -24.72
N ASN A 509 -5.58 -26.12 -23.66
CA ASN A 509 -5.14 -26.98 -22.56
C ASN A 509 -5.95 -26.87 -21.27
N ILE A 510 -6.69 -25.79 -21.04
CA ILE A 510 -7.60 -25.71 -19.90
C ILE A 510 -8.90 -26.43 -20.28
N GLN A 511 -9.20 -27.52 -19.57
CA GLN A 511 -10.26 -28.46 -19.92
C GLN A 511 -11.09 -28.83 -18.70
N TYR A 512 -12.32 -29.27 -18.93
CA TYR A 512 -13.16 -29.86 -17.89
C TYR A 512 -12.96 -31.38 -17.88
N GLN A 513 -12.45 -31.91 -16.78
CA GLN A 513 -12.28 -33.33 -16.54
C GLN A 513 -13.56 -33.92 -15.95
N ARG A 514 -14.26 -34.75 -16.73
CA ARG A 514 -15.51 -35.41 -16.31
C ARG A 514 -15.32 -36.91 -16.17
N TYR A 515 -16.01 -37.51 -15.20
CA TYR A 515 -16.05 -38.97 -15.08
C TYR A 515 -16.89 -39.57 -16.21
N ASP A 516 -16.26 -40.38 -17.05
CA ASP A 516 -16.93 -41.16 -18.09
C ASP A 516 -17.33 -42.52 -17.51
N THR A 517 -18.64 -42.69 -17.33
CA THR A 517 -19.26 -43.92 -16.83
C THR A 517 -19.02 -45.13 -17.72
N ILE A 518 -18.81 -44.94 -19.03
CA ILE A 518 -18.59 -46.03 -19.99
C ILE A 518 -17.15 -46.54 -19.86
N SER A 519 -16.17 -45.62 -19.93
CA SER A 519 -14.75 -46.00 -19.82
C SER A 519 -14.24 -46.14 -18.38
N LYS A 520 -15.07 -45.83 -17.37
CA LYS A 520 -14.73 -45.79 -15.94
C LYS A 520 -13.46 -44.99 -15.66
N ARG A 521 -13.25 -43.92 -16.43
CA ARG A 521 -12.07 -43.04 -16.38
C ARG A 521 -12.50 -41.59 -16.48
N PHE A 522 -11.68 -40.71 -15.93
CA PHE A 522 -11.84 -39.29 -16.15
C PHE A 522 -11.32 -38.92 -17.54
N ARG A 523 -12.14 -38.19 -18.31
CA ARG A 523 -11.77 -37.68 -19.63
C ARG A 523 -11.89 -36.16 -19.66
N PRO A 524 -10.85 -35.45 -20.12
CA PRO A 524 -10.91 -34.01 -20.25
C PRO A 524 -11.58 -33.63 -21.58
N SER A 525 -12.33 -32.52 -21.56
CA SER A 525 -13.01 -31.96 -22.73
C SER A 525 -12.87 -30.44 -22.74
N ASN A 526 -12.78 -29.85 -23.94
CA ASN A 526 -12.66 -28.40 -24.11
C ASN A 526 -13.80 -27.65 -23.40
N ILE A 527 -13.44 -26.59 -22.68
CA ILE A 527 -14.37 -25.77 -21.90
C ILE A 527 -14.11 -24.27 -22.06
N VAL A 528 -12.91 -23.88 -22.50
CA VAL A 528 -12.58 -22.48 -22.77
C VAL A 528 -13.29 -22.03 -24.04
N THR A 529 -14.11 -21.00 -23.95
CA THR A 529 -14.82 -20.42 -25.09
C THR A 529 -14.00 -19.34 -25.76
N SER A 530 -13.30 -18.52 -24.96
CA SER A 530 -12.53 -17.37 -25.44
C SER A 530 -11.33 -17.10 -24.52
N ALA A 531 -10.20 -16.66 -25.09
CA ALA A 531 -8.96 -16.34 -24.37
C ALA A 531 -8.32 -15.05 -24.92
N TYR A 532 -8.22 -14.01 -24.10
CA TYR A 532 -7.84 -12.67 -24.55
C TYR A 532 -6.71 -12.05 -23.72
N VAL A 533 -5.77 -11.39 -24.40
CA VAL A 533 -4.74 -10.57 -23.75
C VAL A 533 -5.31 -9.19 -23.42
N LEU A 534 -5.13 -8.71 -22.19
CA LEU A 534 -5.41 -7.31 -21.83
C LEU A 534 -4.13 -6.48 -22.03
N TYR A 535 -4.14 -5.51 -22.94
CA TYR A 535 -2.89 -4.84 -23.33
C TYR A 535 -3.06 -3.34 -23.58
N PRO A 536 -1.98 -2.52 -23.47
CA PRO A 536 -2.06 -1.07 -23.57
C PRO A 536 -2.16 -0.57 -25.04
N GLY A 537 -3.07 -1.19 -25.80
CA GLY A 537 -3.36 -0.90 -27.19
C GLY A 537 -4.34 0.24 -27.43
N ASN A 538 -4.78 0.37 -28.67
CA ASN A 538 -5.78 1.34 -29.10
C ASN A 538 -6.81 0.73 -30.07
N ARG A 539 -6.88 -0.59 -30.15
CA ARG A 539 -7.79 -1.32 -31.03
C ARG A 539 -8.00 -2.73 -30.52
N VAL A 540 -9.16 -3.33 -30.74
CA VAL A 540 -9.34 -4.77 -30.54
C VAL A 540 -8.57 -5.56 -31.59
N TYR A 541 -7.86 -6.60 -31.15
CA TYR A 541 -7.17 -7.56 -32.01
C TYR A 541 -7.85 -8.93 -31.91
N GLU A 542 -8.07 -9.60 -33.04
CA GLU A 542 -8.74 -10.91 -33.08
C GLU A 542 -8.09 -11.81 -34.12
N GLU A 543 -7.98 -13.09 -33.78
CA GLU A 543 -7.76 -14.15 -34.76
C GLU A 543 -9.04 -14.46 -35.54
N ALA A 544 -8.91 -15.19 -36.64
CA ALA A 544 -10.01 -15.43 -37.58
C ALA A 544 -11.23 -16.15 -36.97
N ASP A 545 -11.05 -16.89 -35.87
CA ASP A 545 -12.13 -17.61 -35.19
C ASP A 545 -12.86 -16.78 -34.11
N GLY A 546 -12.38 -15.56 -33.83
CA GLY A 546 -12.95 -14.67 -32.81
C GLY A 546 -12.77 -15.14 -31.36
N LYS A 547 -12.12 -16.29 -31.11
CA LYS A 547 -11.97 -16.86 -29.77
C LYS A 547 -10.70 -16.41 -29.08
N ILE A 548 -9.67 -16.10 -29.86
CA ILE A 548 -8.37 -15.67 -29.38
C ILE A 548 -8.12 -14.23 -29.85
N GLY A 549 -7.60 -13.38 -28.96
CA GLY A 549 -7.35 -12.00 -29.33
C GLY A 549 -6.76 -11.13 -28.22
N GLY A 550 -6.89 -9.82 -28.39
CA GLY A 550 -6.45 -8.80 -27.45
C GLY A 550 -7.49 -7.70 -27.26
N ILE A 551 -7.74 -7.34 -25.99
CA ILE A 551 -8.60 -6.22 -25.59
C ILE A 551 -7.72 -5.03 -25.19
N PRO A 552 -7.85 -3.86 -25.85
CA PRO A 552 -7.09 -2.68 -25.50
C PRO A 552 -7.62 -2.07 -24.21
N LEU A 553 -6.84 -2.08 -23.13
CA LEU A 553 -7.19 -1.42 -21.87
C LEU A 553 -6.18 -0.34 -21.51
N ARG A 554 -6.66 0.91 -21.38
CA ARG A 554 -5.86 2.07 -20.93
C ARG A 554 -6.62 2.95 -19.92
N PRO A 555 -5.93 3.59 -18.97
CA PRO A 555 -6.54 4.60 -18.10
C PRO A 555 -7.09 5.76 -18.92
N ASN A 556 -8.25 6.30 -18.53
CA ASN A 556 -8.91 7.41 -19.23
C ASN A 556 -9.14 7.18 -20.74
N MET A 557 -9.62 5.99 -21.12
CA MET A 557 -10.10 5.72 -22.49
C MET A 557 -11.19 6.72 -22.90
N SER A 558 -11.21 7.11 -24.18
CA SER A 558 -12.34 7.87 -24.75
C SER A 558 -13.61 7.03 -24.71
N LEU A 559 -14.77 7.69 -24.76
CA LEU A 559 -16.07 7.01 -24.74
C LEU A 559 -16.18 5.96 -25.85
N ASP A 560 -15.71 6.27 -27.06
CA ASP A 560 -15.73 5.34 -28.19
C ASP A 560 -14.94 4.06 -27.90
N HIS A 561 -13.72 4.19 -27.35
CA HIS A 561 -12.90 3.02 -26.97
C HIS A 561 -13.51 2.25 -25.79
N GLN A 562 -14.11 2.94 -24.82
CA GLN A 562 -14.82 2.27 -23.72
C GLN A 562 -16.00 1.45 -24.25
N GLN A 563 -16.73 1.97 -25.23
CA GLN A 563 -17.83 1.26 -25.89
C GLN A 563 -17.33 0.07 -26.72
N GLU A 564 -16.23 0.22 -27.46
CA GLU A 564 -15.61 -0.88 -28.22
C GLU A 564 -15.21 -2.04 -27.28
N VAL A 565 -14.50 -1.74 -26.19
CA VAL A 565 -14.11 -2.72 -25.16
C VAL A 565 -15.34 -3.38 -24.53
N ARG A 566 -16.35 -2.57 -24.17
CA ARG A 566 -17.58 -3.07 -23.55
C ARG A 566 -18.36 -3.98 -24.49
N GLN A 567 -18.47 -3.60 -25.76
CA GLN A 567 -19.12 -4.42 -26.79
C GLN A 567 -18.37 -5.72 -26.97
N LYS A 568 -17.03 -5.68 -27.08
CA LYS A 568 -16.25 -6.89 -27.24
C LYS A 568 -16.40 -7.84 -26.05
N LEU A 569 -16.41 -7.31 -24.83
CA LEU A 569 -16.65 -8.13 -23.64
C LEU A 569 -18.06 -8.72 -23.63
N ARG A 570 -19.07 -7.98 -24.11
CA ARG A 570 -20.43 -8.49 -24.29
C ARG A 570 -20.47 -9.66 -25.28
N ASP A 571 -19.75 -9.57 -26.39
CA ASP A 571 -19.65 -10.64 -27.39
C ASP A 571 -19.01 -11.90 -26.79
N ILE A 572 -17.92 -11.75 -26.02
CA ILE A 572 -17.26 -12.85 -25.31
C ILE A 572 -18.23 -13.52 -24.30
N LEU A 573 -18.99 -12.73 -23.55
CA LEU A 573 -19.97 -13.26 -22.59
C LEU A 573 -21.16 -13.93 -23.28
N TYR A 574 -21.55 -13.46 -24.46
CA TYR A 574 -22.57 -14.08 -25.30
C TYR A 574 -22.10 -15.45 -25.83
N GLU A 575 -20.86 -15.56 -26.32
CA GLU A 575 -20.26 -16.84 -26.74
C GLU A 575 -20.21 -17.86 -25.60
N ALA A 576 -19.96 -17.40 -24.37
CA ALA A 576 -19.99 -18.20 -23.15
C ALA A 576 -21.41 -18.54 -22.65
N GLN A 577 -22.45 -18.16 -23.41
CA GLN A 577 -23.86 -18.34 -23.06
C GLN A 577 -24.25 -17.72 -21.71
N VAL A 578 -23.58 -16.63 -21.34
CA VAL A 578 -23.82 -15.91 -20.09
C VAL A 578 -24.94 -14.89 -20.25
N ILE A 579 -24.87 -14.11 -21.32
CA ILE A 579 -25.78 -13.02 -21.67
C ILE A 579 -26.75 -13.48 -22.75
#